data_AF-A0A936LKG1-F1
#
_entry.id   AF-A0A936LKG1-F1
#
_cell.length_a   1.000
_cell.length_b   1.000
_cell.length_c   1.000
_cell.angle_alpha   90.00
_cell.angle_beta   90.00
_cell.angle_gamma   90.00
#
_symmetry.space_group_name_H-M   'P 1'
#
loop_
_entity.id
_entity.type
_entity.pdbx_description
1 polymer ?
#
loop_
_entity_poly.entity_id
_entity_poly.type
_entity_poly.pdbx_seq_one_letter_code
_entity_poly.pdbx_strand_id
1 'polypeptide(L)'
;MRHLLPFLLLALIATGCQEMYDQPKVKPLSKSDFFDDALGARQPIAGTVARGHMKLDDQLYTGKAPASAAKPAGDSGASGAASGVPAQWATSDLSWTFPMPVTREVLVRGHEQFNVFCSPCHGRLGDGKGMIVQRGFKAPPSFHEERLRTAPPGYVFNVITNGFGVMYSYASRVPVKDRWAIAAYIKALQLSQNMDASQLTAEQQAALEGKK
;
A
#
# COMPACT_ATOMS: atom_id res chain seq x y z
N MET A 1 42.21 -29.28 -49.10
CA MET A 1 42.09 -27.84 -48.82
C MET A 1 40.81 -27.19 -49.38
N ARG A 2 40.21 -27.71 -50.46
CA ARG A 2 39.04 -27.10 -51.13
C ARG A 2 37.67 -27.34 -50.45
N HIS A 3 37.61 -28.22 -49.44
CA HIS A 3 36.40 -28.52 -48.65
C HIS A 3 36.29 -27.77 -47.32
N LEU A 4 37.32 -27.01 -46.91
CA LEU A 4 37.31 -26.23 -45.65
C LEU A 4 36.75 -24.81 -45.83
N LEU A 5 36.78 -24.29 -47.06
CA LEU A 5 36.29 -22.96 -47.41
C LEU A 5 34.78 -22.73 -47.14
N PRO A 6 33.85 -23.69 -47.41
CA PRO A 6 32.43 -23.48 -47.11
C PRO A 6 32.12 -23.46 -45.60
N PHE A 7 32.86 -24.20 -44.78
CA PHE A 7 32.71 -24.18 -43.31
C PHE A 7 33.22 -22.88 -42.70
N LEU A 8 34.30 -22.30 -43.25
CA LEU A 8 34.83 -21.01 -42.82
C LEU A 8 33.85 -19.86 -43.14
N LEU A 9 33.20 -19.90 -44.32
CA LEU A 9 32.20 -18.90 -44.72
C LEU A 9 30.95 -18.94 -43.83
N LEU A 10 30.49 -20.13 -43.42
CA LEU A 10 29.32 -20.28 -42.54
C LEU A 10 29.59 -19.75 -41.12
N ALA A 11 30.81 -19.92 -40.61
CA ALA A 11 31.22 -19.38 -39.31
C ALA A 11 31.32 -17.85 -39.31
N LEU A 12 31.74 -17.24 -40.42
CA LEU A 12 31.81 -15.78 -40.60
C LEU A 12 30.43 -15.10 -40.69
N ILE A 13 29.39 -15.81 -41.14
CA ILE A 13 28.02 -15.27 -41.17
C ILE A 13 27.38 -15.28 -39.77
N ALA A 14 27.81 -16.19 -38.88
CA ALA A 14 27.25 -16.32 -37.54
C ALA A 14 27.79 -15.28 -36.51
N THR A 15 28.93 -14.65 -36.76
CA THR A 15 29.56 -13.70 -35.82
C THR A 15 28.97 -12.28 -35.87
N GLY A 16 28.25 -11.91 -36.94
CA GLY A 16 27.70 -10.55 -37.11
C GLY A 16 26.37 -10.26 -36.41
N CYS A 17 25.72 -11.25 -35.78
CA CYS A 17 24.35 -11.11 -35.29
C CYS A 17 24.19 -10.51 -33.88
N GLN A 18 25.28 -10.15 -33.16
CA GLN A 18 25.20 -9.75 -31.74
C GLN A 18 25.67 -8.33 -31.42
N GLU A 19 26.14 -7.55 -32.40
CA GLU A 19 26.82 -6.24 -32.22
C GLU A 19 26.06 -5.18 -31.40
N MET A 20 24.76 -5.35 -31.15
CA MET A 20 23.97 -4.42 -30.30
C MET A 20 23.02 -5.10 -29.31
N TYR A 21 23.11 -6.42 -29.13
CA TYR A 21 22.27 -7.16 -28.19
C TYR A 21 22.65 -6.80 -26.75
N ASP A 22 23.94 -6.93 -26.45
CA ASP A 22 24.57 -6.48 -25.21
C ASP A 22 25.31 -5.18 -25.45
N GLN A 23 24.70 -4.09 -24.96
CA GLN A 23 25.24 -2.75 -25.14
C GLN A 23 26.17 -2.41 -23.97
N PRO A 24 27.25 -1.65 -24.19
CA PRO A 24 28.19 -1.23 -23.14
C PRO A 24 27.60 -0.09 -22.29
N LYS A 25 26.43 -0.33 -21.68
CA LYS A 25 25.75 0.58 -20.76
C LYS A 25 25.07 -0.22 -19.66
N VAL A 26 25.05 0.32 -18.44
CA VAL A 26 24.33 -0.28 -17.33
C VAL A 26 22.83 -0.09 -17.55
N LYS A 27 22.09 -1.20 -17.67
CA LYS A 27 20.62 -1.19 -17.80
C LYS A 27 19.99 -1.27 -16.40
N PRO A 28 18.73 -0.83 -16.19
CA PRO A 28 18.05 -1.04 -14.92
C PRO A 28 18.07 -2.52 -14.52
N LEU A 29 18.47 -2.79 -13.27
CA LEU A 29 18.61 -4.14 -12.70
C LEU A 29 19.66 -5.04 -13.39
N SER A 30 20.55 -4.49 -14.23
CA SER A 30 21.67 -5.28 -14.76
C SER A 30 22.76 -5.47 -13.73
N LYS A 31 23.50 -6.59 -13.85
CA LYS A 31 24.73 -6.82 -13.11
C LYS A 31 25.75 -5.72 -13.42
N SER A 32 26.58 -5.39 -12.43
CA SER A 32 27.80 -4.61 -12.59
C SER A 32 28.99 -5.42 -12.10
N ASP A 33 30.11 -5.39 -12.83
CA ASP A 33 31.37 -5.99 -12.36
C ASP A 33 32.27 -4.96 -11.65
N PHE A 34 31.81 -3.70 -11.54
CA PHE A 34 32.56 -2.62 -10.90
C PHE A 34 32.33 -2.53 -9.37
N PHE A 35 31.13 -2.88 -8.88
CA PHE A 35 30.77 -2.77 -7.47
C PHE A 35 30.75 -4.15 -6.79
N ASP A 36 31.15 -4.21 -5.52
CA ASP A 36 31.25 -5.47 -4.73
C ASP A 36 29.92 -6.22 -4.59
N ASP A 37 28.80 -5.50 -4.58
CA ASP A 37 27.45 -6.07 -4.48
C ASP A 37 26.88 -6.53 -5.85
N ALA A 38 27.66 -6.37 -6.92
CA ALA A 38 27.33 -6.65 -8.30
C ALA A 38 26.08 -5.93 -8.84
N LEU A 39 25.55 -4.92 -8.14
CA LEU A 39 24.36 -4.19 -8.54
C LEU A 39 24.71 -3.00 -9.44
N GLY A 40 24.16 -2.99 -10.66
CA GLY A 40 24.19 -1.81 -11.53
C GLY A 40 23.32 -0.66 -11.02
N ALA A 41 22.27 -0.96 -10.24
CA ALA A 41 21.42 0.04 -9.60
C ALA A 41 21.98 0.44 -8.24
N ARG A 42 22.41 1.70 -8.10
CA ARG A 42 22.95 2.23 -6.84
C ARG A 42 21.85 2.85 -5.97
N GLN A 43 21.96 2.66 -4.67
CA GLN A 43 21.10 3.35 -3.71
C GLN A 43 21.45 4.86 -3.69
N PRO A 44 20.45 5.75 -3.62
CA PRO A 44 20.70 7.17 -3.37
C PRO A 44 21.34 7.37 -1.99
N ILE A 45 22.13 8.43 -1.83
CA ILE A 45 22.65 8.84 -0.52
C ILE A 45 21.47 9.22 0.37
N ALA A 46 21.48 8.76 1.63
CA ALA A 46 20.44 9.03 2.61
C ALA A 46 20.19 10.56 2.76
N GLY A 47 18.92 10.94 2.86
CA GLY A 47 18.52 12.36 2.95
C GLY A 47 18.43 13.09 1.61
N THR A 48 18.84 12.48 0.49
CA THR A 48 18.69 13.08 -0.84
C THR A 48 17.22 13.18 -1.24
N VAL A 49 16.79 14.38 -1.65
CA VAL A 49 15.45 14.63 -2.20
C VAL A 49 15.55 14.88 -3.70
N ALA A 50 14.96 14.01 -4.51
CA ALA A 50 14.91 14.19 -5.96
C ALA A 50 14.02 15.38 -6.34
N ARG A 51 14.35 16.07 -7.44
CA ARG A 51 13.54 17.18 -7.97
C ARG A 51 12.13 16.68 -8.30
N GLY A 52 11.11 17.41 -7.83
CA GLY A 52 9.70 17.03 -8.00
C GLY A 52 9.19 15.98 -7.01
N HIS A 53 10.04 15.46 -6.12
CA HIS A 53 9.67 14.49 -5.09
C HIS A 53 9.63 15.10 -3.68
N MET A 54 9.54 16.42 -3.57
CA MET A 54 9.35 17.09 -2.28
C MET A 54 7.97 16.75 -1.72
N LYS A 55 7.93 16.24 -0.49
CA LYS A 55 6.72 15.82 0.19
C LYS A 55 6.26 16.93 1.13
N LEU A 56 5.44 17.84 0.61
CA LEU A 56 4.97 19.03 1.34
C LEU A 56 3.69 18.78 2.15
N ASP A 57 2.88 17.82 1.72
CA ASP A 57 1.63 17.46 2.38
C ASP A 57 1.87 16.30 3.37
N ASP A 58 2.04 16.65 4.64
CA ASP A 58 2.29 15.67 5.70
C ASP A 58 1.17 14.63 5.79
N GLN A 59 -0.10 15.03 5.60
CA GLN A 59 -1.21 14.10 5.64
C GLN A 59 -1.07 13.10 4.50
N LEU A 60 -0.98 13.58 3.27
CA LEU A 60 -0.88 12.71 2.10
C LEU A 60 0.30 11.74 2.18
N TYR A 61 1.47 12.21 2.61
CA TYR A 61 2.71 11.43 2.52
C TYR A 61 3.07 10.63 3.78
N THR A 62 2.56 10.97 4.95
CA THR A 62 2.94 10.33 6.23
C THR A 62 1.79 9.65 6.96
N GLY A 63 0.54 9.98 6.63
CA GLY A 63 -0.63 9.49 7.37
C GLY A 63 -0.93 10.26 8.65
N LYS A 64 -0.17 11.32 8.95
CA LYS A 64 -0.34 12.17 10.13
C LYS A 64 -1.35 13.29 9.88
N ALA A 65 -2.02 13.76 10.92
CA ALA A 65 -2.80 14.98 10.80
C ALA A 65 -1.86 16.15 10.46
N PRO A 66 -2.27 17.11 9.62
CA PRO A 66 -1.44 18.28 9.35
C PRO A 66 -1.22 19.04 10.66
N ALA A 67 -0.05 19.67 10.84
CA ALA A 67 0.25 20.41 12.07
C ALA A 67 -0.77 21.53 12.39
N SER A 68 -1.47 22.03 11.36
CA SER A 68 -2.55 23.03 11.46
C SER A 68 -3.95 22.44 11.69
N ALA A 69 -4.14 21.13 11.52
CA ALA A 69 -5.35 20.49 12.01
C ALA A 69 -5.24 20.49 13.52
N ALA A 70 -5.95 21.43 14.15
CA ALA A 70 -6.19 21.36 15.57
C ALA A 70 -6.55 19.91 15.91
N LYS A 71 -5.83 19.30 16.88
CA LYS A 71 -6.46 18.26 17.70
C LYS A 71 -7.84 18.81 18.02
N PRO A 72 -8.95 18.06 17.81
CA PRO A 72 -10.28 18.59 18.11
C PRO A 72 -10.19 19.27 19.47
N ALA A 73 -10.32 20.60 19.44
CA ALA A 73 -10.07 21.42 20.61
C ALA A 73 -11.15 21.01 21.59
N GLY A 74 -10.74 20.32 22.65
CA GLY A 74 -11.50 20.31 23.88
C GLY A 74 -11.59 21.77 24.31
N ASP A 75 -12.79 22.31 24.18
CA ASP A 75 -13.19 23.50 24.89
C ASP A 75 -13.00 23.24 26.39
N SER A 76 -12.46 24.26 27.04
CA SER A 76 -12.14 24.28 28.46
C SER A 76 -13.42 24.18 29.29
N GLY A 77 -13.77 22.97 29.69
CA GLY A 77 -14.86 22.71 30.63
C GLY A 77 -14.96 21.22 30.92
N ALA A 78 -14.73 20.84 32.17
CA ALA A 78 -14.82 19.44 32.58
C ALA A 78 -16.24 18.89 32.37
N SER A 79 -16.44 18.09 31.31
CA SER A 79 -17.40 16.98 31.25
C SER A 79 -17.33 16.29 29.88
N GLY A 80 -16.97 15.01 29.84
CA GLY A 80 -17.11 14.15 28.66
C GLY A 80 -15.85 14.06 27.79
N ALA A 81 -15.36 12.84 27.60
CA ALA A 81 -14.39 12.53 26.55
C ALA A 81 -14.83 13.15 25.21
N ALA A 82 -13.87 13.59 24.38
CA ALA A 82 -14.13 13.90 22.97
C ALA A 82 -14.90 12.72 22.37
N SER A 83 -16.21 12.90 22.19
CA SER A 83 -17.14 11.78 22.16
C SER A 83 -16.97 11.02 20.84
N GLY A 84 -16.12 9.99 20.84
CA GLY A 84 -15.94 9.09 19.71
C GLY A 84 -14.49 8.69 19.38
N VAL A 85 -13.47 9.39 19.88
CA VAL A 85 -12.06 8.93 19.73
C VAL A 85 -11.72 8.08 20.95
N PRO A 86 -11.58 6.75 20.81
CA PRO A 86 -11.45 5.96 22.02
C PRO A 86 -10.01 6.08 22.60
N ALA A 87 -9.78 5.65 23.85
CA ALA A 87 -8.62 6.12 24.62
C ALA A 87 -7.25 5.73 24.03
N GLN A 88 -7.14 4.55 23.42
CA GLN A 88 -5.86 4.00 22.94
C GLN A 88 -5.32 4.70 21.67
N TRP A 89 -6.08 5.56 20.99
CA TRP A 89 -5.59 6.36 19.84
C TRP A 89 -5.55 7.87 20.15
N ALA A 90 -6.00 8.30 21.35
CA ALA A 90 -6.16 9.70 21.72
C ALA A 90 -4.84 10.50 21.71
N THR A 91 -3.70 9.82 21.87
CA THR A 91 -2.37 10.43 21.85
C THR A 91 -1.70 10.38 20.48
N SER A 92 -2.29 9.69 19.49
CA SER A 92 -1.68 9.57 18.16
C SER A 92 -1.75 10.88 17.37
N ASP A 93 -0.74 11.12 16.54
CA ASP A 93 -0.69 12.21 15.56
C ASP A 93 -1.25 11.78 14.20
N LEU A 94 -1.95 10.65 14.13
CA LEU A 94 -2.45 10.05 12.90
C LEU A 94 -3.72 10.75 12.41
N SER A 95 -3.86 10.87 11.09
CA SER A 95 -5.02 11.55 10.50
C SER A 95 -6.28 10.71 10.56
N TRP A 96 -7.34 11.34 11.06
CA TRP A 96 -8.71 10.81 11.10
C TRP A 96 -9.47 11.00 9.78
N THR A 97 -8.94 11.80 8.86
CA THR A 97 -9.58 12.13 7.59
C THR A 97 -8.75 11.63 6.40
N PHE A 98 -9.41 11.50 5.26
CA PHE A 98 -8.72 11.21 4.00
C PHE A 98 -8.25 12.52 3.36
N PRO A 99 -7.02 12.59 2.80
CA PRO A 99 -6.53 13.77 2.08
C PRO A 99 -7.17 13.94 0.69
N MET A 100 -8.10 13.05 0.32
CA MET A 100 -8.76 13.02 -0.98
C MET A 100 -10.22 12.55 -0.80
N PRO A 101 -11.16 12.99 -1.66
CA PRO A 101 -12.52 12.49 -1.64
C PRO A 101 -12.56 10.98 -1.83
N VAL A 102 -13.34 10.28 -1.00
CA VAL A 102 -13.55 8.83 -1.12
C VAL A 102 -14.67 8.57 -2.12
N THR A 103 -14.32 8.55 -3.40
CA THR A 103 -15.27 8.25 -4.49
C THR A 103 -15.35 6.74 -4.75
N ARG A 104 -16.31 6.32 -5.59
CA ARG A 104 -16.42 4.92 -6.03
C ARG A 104 -15.14 4.45 -6.73
N GLU A 105 -14.53 5.31 -7.54
CA GLU A 105 -13.29 5.01 -8.26
C GLU A 105 -12.13 4.76 -7.28
N VAL A 106 -12.05 5.55 -6.20
CA VAL A 106 -11.06 5.35 -5.12
C VAL A 106 -11.29 4.01 -4.43
N LEU A 107 -12.54 3.63 -4.14
CA LEU A 107 -12.84 2.35 -3.52
C LEU A 107 -12.54 1.16 -4.43
N VAL A 108 -12.87 1.25 -5.72
CA VAL A 108 -12.53 0.23 -6.73
C VAL A 108 -11.02 0.07 -6.83
N ARG A 109 -10.28 1.19 -6.93
CA ARG A 109 -8.81 1.17 -6.93
C ARG A 109 -8.25 0.56 -5.65
N GLY A 110 -8.82 0.91 -4.51
CA GLY A 110 -8.44 0.36 -3.21
C GLY A 110 -8.64 -1.15 -3.13
N HIS A 111 -9.77 -1.65 -3.64
CA HIS A 111 -10.07 -3.08 -3.73
C HIS A 111 -9.07 -3.83 -4.60
N GLU A 112 -8.75 -3.30 -5.79
CA GLU A 112 -7.74 -3.89 -6.69
C GLU A 112 -6.39 -4.02 -5.99
N GLN A 113 -5.90 -2.91 -5.43
CA GLN A 113 -4.59 -2.87 -4.78
C GLN A 113 -4.55 -3.73 -3.52
N PHE A 114 -5.64 -3.78 -2.75
CA PHE A 114 -5.78 -4.68 -1.61
C PHE A 114 -5.69 -6.15 -2.04
N ASN A 115 -6.36 -6.53 -3.12
CA ASN A 115 -6.31 -7.90 -3.60
C ASN A 115 -4.91 -8.31 -4.08
N VAL A 116 -4.17 -7.38 -4.70
CA VAL A 116 -2.79 -7.63 -5.16
C VAL A 116 -1.82 -7.76 -3.99
N PHE A 117 -1.82 -6.81 -3.05
CA PHE A 117 -0.75 -6.69 -2.05
C PHE A 117 -1.11 -7.19 -0.65
N CYS A 118 -2.39 -7.15 -0.27
CA CYS A 118 -2.81 -7.34 1.13
C CYS A 118 -3.53 -8.68 1.34
N SER A 119 -4.40 -9.08 0.41
CA SER A 119 -5.24 -10.28 0.54
C SER A 119 -4.48 -11.60 0.69
N PRO A 120 -3.26 -11.79 0.14
CA PRO A 120 -2.52 -13.05 0.37
C PRO A 120 -2.26 -13.35 1.85
N CYS A 121 -2.11 -12.31 2.70
CA CYS A 121 -1.91 -12.45 4.14
C CYS A 121 -3.18 -12.14 4.94
N HIS A 122 -3.89 -11.05 4.60
CA HIS A 122 -5.04 -10.58 5.38
C HIS A 122 -6.39 -11.23 5.00
N GLY A 123 -6.42 -12.03 3.92
CA GLY A 123 -7.66 -12.59 3.38
C GLY A 123 -8.47 -11.55 2.60
N ARG A 124 -9.30 -12.00 1.66
CA ARG A 124 -10.17 -11.10 0.86
C ARG A 124 -11.25 -10.42 1.69
N LEU A 125 -11.69 -11.08 2.77
CA LEU A 125 -12.65 -10.53 3.71
C LEU A 125 -11.99 -9.69 4.81
N GLY A 126 -10.66 -9.62 4.85
CA GLY A 126 -9.94 -8.89 5.90
C GLY A 126 -9.94 -9.59 7.27
N ASP A 127 -10.20 -10.89 7.31
CA ASP A 127 -10.34 -11.71 8.52
C ASP A 127 -9.00 -12.28 9.05
N GLY A 128 -7.90 -11.96 8.39
CA GLY A 128 -6.56 -12.44 8.76
C GLY A 128 -6.26 -13.88 8.34
N LYS A 129 -7.11 -14.49 7.48
CA LYS A 129 -6.99 -15.91 7.09
C LYS A 129 -6.53 -16.10 5.64
N GLY A 130 -5.64 -15.22 5.17
CA GLY A 130 -5.10 -15.28 3.81
C GLY A 130 -4.35 -16.59 3.51
N MET A 131 -4.17 -16.89 2.23
CA MET A 131 -3.53 -18.14 1.76
C MET A 131 -2.13 -18.38 2.35
N ILE A 132 -1.38 -17.32 2.68
CA ILE A 132 -0.05 -17.44 3.27
C ILE A 132 -0.12 -17.89 4.74
N VAL A 133 -1.16 -17.46 5.48
CA VAL A 133 -1.41 -17.87 6.87
C VAL A 133 -1.74 -19.36 6.93
N GLN A 134 -2.53 -19.85 5.98
CA GLN A 134 -2.85 -21.28 5.85
C GLN A 134 -1.62 -22.16 5.59
N ARG A 135 -0.48 -21.55 5.20
CA ARG A 135 0.80 -22.21 4.97
C ARG A 135 1.78 -22.07 6.15
N GLY A 136 1.32 -21.62 7.32
CA GLY A 136 2.09 -21.61 8.57
C GLY A 136 2.69 -20.25 8.97
N PHE A 137 2.41 -19.18 8.23
CA PHE A 137 2.78 -17.84 8.66
C PHE A 137 1.87 -17.36 9.81
N LYS A 138 2.42 -16.50 10.70
CA LYS A 138 1.64 -15.89 11.77
C LYS A 138 0.48 -15.08 11.18
N ALA A 139 -0.74 -15.37 11.63
CA ALA A 139 -1.93 -14.64 11.21
C ALA A 139 -1.82 -13.16 11.60
N PRO A 140 -2.09 -12.22 10.65
CA PRO A 140 -2.30 -10.83 11.02
C PRO A 140 -3.65 -10.69 11.75
N PRO A 141 -3.84 -9.60 12.53
CA PRO A 141 -5.13 -9.32 13.15
C PRO A 141 -6.23 -9.14 12.10
N SER A 142 -7.46 -9.49 12.48
CA SER A 142 -8.63 -9.26 11.64
C SER A 142 -8.94 -7.76 11.63
N PHE A 143 -9.19 -7.18 10.46
CA PHE A 143 -9.61 -5.78 10.36
C PHE A 143 -10.95 -5.50 11.04
N HIS A 144 -11.73 -6.54 11.33
CA HIS A 144 -13.02 -6.44 12.01
C HIS A 144 -12.91 -6.37 13.54
N GLU A 145 -11.70 -6.52 14.10
CA GLU A 145 -11.47 -6.28 15.52
C GLU A 145 -11.78 -4.83 15.88
N GLU A 146 -12.45 -4.63 17.02
CA GLU A 146 -12.87 -3.30 17.47
C GLU A 146 -11.70 -2.31 17.50
N ARG A 147 -10.53 -2.77 17.97
CA ARG A 147 -9.27 -2.03 18.02
C ARG A 147 -8.87 -1.42 16.67
N LEU A 148 -9.13 -2.11 15.56
CA LEU A 148 -8.76 -1.67 14.21
C LEU A 148 -9.90 -0.94 13.50
N ARG A 149 -11.15 -1.21 13.88
CA ARG A 149 -12.32 -0.48 13.39
C ARG A 149 -12.31 0.98 13.84
N THR A 150 -11.97 1.19 15.10
CA THR A 150 -11.88 2.53 15.71
C THR A 150 -10.52 3.20 15.52
N ALA A 151 -9.59 2.57 14.79
CA ALA A 151 -8.34 3.20 14.41
C ALA A 151 -8.54 4.25 13.28
N PRO A 152 -7.79 5.37 13.29
CA PRO A 152 -7.83 6.34 12.19
C PRO A 152 -7.35 5.72 10.87
N PRO A 153 -7.84 6.16 9.69
CA PRO A 153 -7.32 5.69 8.40
C PRO A 153 -5.83 5.99 8.22
N GLY A 154 -5.31 7.04 8.86
CA GLY A 154 -3.87 7.33 8.93
C GLY A 154 -3.04 6.20 9.55
N TYR A 155 -3.60 5.42 10.48
CA TYR A 155 -2.93 4.22 11.03
C TYR A 155 -2.68 3.18 9.95
N VAL A 156 -3.69 2.89 9.13
CA VAL A 156 -3.57 1.92 8.03
C VAL A 156 -2.53 2.39 7.02
N PHE A 157 -2.56 3.68 6.65
CA PHE A 157 -1.54 4.28 5.79
C PHE A 157 -0.13 4.12 6.38
N ASN A 158 0.02 4.40 7.68
CA ASN A 158 1.30 4.33 8.37
C ASN A 158 1.85 2.90 8.40
N VAL A 159 1.01 1.91 8.70
CA VAL A 159 1.39 0.48 8.71
C VAL A 159 1.79 0.01 7.31
N ILE A 160 1.07 0.40 6.25
CA ILE A 160 1.46 0.07 4.88
C ILE A 160 2.83 0.70 4.54
N THR A 161 3.06 1.93 4.99
CA THR A 161 4.26 2.70 4.68
C THR A 161 5.49 2.23 5.44
N ASN A 162 5.36 1.94 6.73
CA ASN A 162 6.51 1.67 7.60
C ASN A 162 6.62 0.20 8.01
N GLY A 163 5.57 -0.60 7.78
CA GLY A 163 5.45 -1.93 8.36
C GLY A 163 4.99 -1.89 9.82
N PHE A 164 4.66 -3.05 10.37
CA PHE A 164 4.31 -3.22 11.78
C PHE A 164 4.47 -4.67 12.22
N GLY A 165 5.21 -4.90 13.31
CA GLY A 165 5.51 -6.26 13.78
C GLY A 165 6.21 -7.07 12.69
N VAL A 166 5.58 -8.16 12.25
CA VAL A 166 6.11 -9.04 11.17
C VAL A 166 5.74 -8.55 9.77
N MET A 167 4.89 -7.53 9.64
CA MET A 167 4.52 -6.97 8.34
C MET A 167 5.63 -6.01 7.87
N TYR A 168 6.25 -6.35 6.73
CA TYR A 168 7.22 -5.47 6.08
C TYR A 168 6.57 -4.18 5.56
N SER A 169 7.40 -3.16 5.34
CA SER A 169 6.99 -1.97 4.58
C SER A 169 6.62 -2.35 3.13
N TYR A 170 5.57 -1.70 2.63
CA TYR A 170 5.15 -1.75 1.23
C TYR A 170 5.42 -0.43 0.49
N ALA A 171 6.20 0.48 1.07
CA ALA A 171 6.36 1.82 0.53
C ALA A 171 6.99 1.88 -0.88
N SER A 172 7.81 0.90 -1.24
CA SER A 172 8.42 0.79 -2.57
C SER A 172 7.51 0.15 -3.62
N ARG A 173 6.42 -0.50 -3.20
CA ARG A 173 5.53 -1.29 -4.07
C ARG A 173 4.16 -0.65 -4.26
N VAL A 174 3.66 0.02 -3.23
CA VAL A 174 2.33 0.65 -3.22
C VAL A 174 2.51 2.18 -3.27
N PRO A 175 2.06 2.84 -4.36
CA PRO A 175 2.07 4.29 -4.47
C PRO A 175 1.27 4.97 -3.35
N VAL A 176 1.66 6.20 -2.97
CA VAL A 176 1.08 6.94 -1.84
C VAL A 176 -0.46 7.04 -1.92
N LYS A 177 -1.00 7.42 -3.09
CA LYS A 177 -2.46 7.51 -3.30
C LYS A 177 -3.15 6.15 -3.14
N ASP A 178 -2.52 5.07 -3.59
CA ASP A 178 -3.07 3.72 -3.46
C ASP A 178 -3.10 3.24 -2.01
N ARG A 179 -2.18 3.70 -1.15
CA ARG A 179 -2.23 3.39 0.30
C ARG A 179 -3.48 3.97 0.95
N TRP A 180 -3.84 5.20 0.58
CA TRP A 180 -5.08 5.83 1.02
C TRP A 180 -6.32 5.15 0.44
N ALA A 181 -6.27 4.75 -0.84
CA ALA A 181 -7.35 3.97 -1.46
C ALA A 181 -7.55 2.62 -0.76
N ILE A 182 -6.48 1.90 -0.42
CA ILE A 182 -6.53 0.67 0.38
C ILE A 182 -7.11 0.95 1.77
N ALA A 183 -6.68 2.03 2.44
CA ALA A 183 -7.24 2.40 3.74
C ALA A 183 -8.75 2.67 3.67
N ALA A 184 -9.22 3.36 2.62
CA ALA A 184 -10.64 3.58 2.36
C ALA A 184 -11.39 2.27 2.11
N TYR A 185 -10.81 1.37 1.31
CA TYR A 185 -11.40 0.05 1.06
C TYR A 185 -11.47 -0.81 2.32
N ILE A 186 -10.46 -0.77 3.20
CA ILE A 186 -10.50 -1.45 4.50
C ILE A 186 -11.61 -0.87 5.39
N LYS A 187 -11.84 0.45 5.38
CA LYS A 187 -12.99 1.04 6.09
C LYS A 187 -14.33 0.56 5.51
N ALA A 188 -14.44 0.42 4.20
CA ALA A 188 -15.62 -0.16 3.57
C ALA A 188 -15.81 -1.65 3.95
N LEU A 189 -14.73 -2.45 4.03
CA LEU A 189 -14.79 -3.83 4.51
C LEU A 189 -15.29 -3.91 5.95
N GLN A 190 -14.77 -3.06 6.84
CA GLN A 190 -15.19 -2.98 8.24
C GLN A 190 -16.69 -2.67 8.37
N LEU A 191 -17.21 -1.75 7.55
CA LEU A 191 -18.64 -1.44 7.47
C LEU A 191 -19.44 -2.62 6.91
N SER A 192 -18.95 -3.32 5.87
CA SER A 192 -19.70 -4.41 5.23
C SER A 192 -20.10 -5.56 6.17
N GLN A 193 -19.33 -5.77 7.24
CA GLN A 193 -19.58 -6.84 8.22
C GLN A 193 -20.26 -6.34 9.50
N ASN A 194 -20.35 -5.02 9.70
CA ASN A 194 -20.73 -4.45 10.99
C ASN A 194 -21.57 -3.17 10.87
N MET A 195 -22.26 -2.99 9.75
CA MET A 195 -23.18 -1.87 9.57
C MET A 195 -24.46 -2.14 10.36
N ASP A 196 -24.85 -1.19 11.19
CA ASP A 196 -26.13 -1.26 11.89
C ASP A 196 -27.26 -1.04 10.88
N ALA A 197 -28.27 -1.91 10.89
CA ALA A 197 -29.39 -1.83 9.94
C ALA A 197 -30.17 -0.52 10.04
N SER A 198 -30.16 0.15 11.20
CA SER A 198 -30.78 1.46 11.40
C SER A 198 -30.04 2.60 10.68
N GLN A 199 -28.80 2.37 10.25
CA GLN A 199 -28.01 3.34 9.47
C GLN A 199 -28.32 3.28 7.97
N LEU A 200 -29.09 2.29 7.52
CA LEU A 200 -29.51 2.16 6.13
C LEU A 200 -30.66 3.13 5.84
N THR A 201 -30.65 3.75 4.66
CA THR A 201 -31.81 4.50 4.18
C THR A 201 -32.98 3.55 3.92
N ALA A 202 -34.21 4.06 3.91
CA ALA A 202 -35.40 3.25 3.59
C ALA A 202 -35.26 2.54 2.22
N GLU A 203 -34.66 3.22 1.24
CA GLU A 203 -34.37 2.66 -0.08
C GLU A 203 -33.36 1.50 -0.02
N GLN A 204 -32.32 1.64 0.80
CA GLN A 204 -31.31 0.59 1.01
C GLN A 204 -31.92 -0.62 1.73
N GLN A 205 -32.78 -0.40 2.73
CA GLN A 205 -33.49 -1.48 3.42
C GLN A 205 -34.42 -2.24 2.46
N ALA A 206 -35.23 -1.53 1.67
CA ALA A 206 -36.11 -2.14 0.68
C ALA A 206 -35.34 -2.95 -0.38
N ALA A 207 -34.16 -2.47 -0.80
CA ALA A 207 -33.30 -3.18 -1.75
C ALA A 207 -32.68 -4.49 -1.20
N LEU A 208 -32.58 -4.63 0.13
CA LEU A 208 -32.14 -5.88 0.78
C LEU A 208 -33.28 -6.90 0.86
N GLU A 209 -34.51 -6.43 1.08
CA GLU A 209 -35.70 -7.28 1.16
C GLU A 209 -36.10 -7.84 -0.21
N GLY A 210 -35.96 -7.05 -1.28
CA GLY A 210 -36.24 -7.48 -2.66
C GLY A 210 -35.20 -8.43 -3.30
N LYS A 211 -34.17 -8.85 -2.54
CA LYS A 211 -33.14 -9.80 -2.98
C LYS A 211 -33.20 -11.15 -2.25
N LYS A 212 -34.18 -11.35 -1.37
CA LYS A 212 -34.52 -12.67 -0.80
C LYS A 212 -35.37 -13.47 -1.79
#